data_AF-A0AA38FBF0-F1
#
_entry.id   AF-A0AA38FBF0-F1
#
_cell.length_a   1.000
_cell.length_b   1.000
_cell.length_c   1.000
_cell.angle_alpha   90.00
_cell.angle_beta   90.00
_cell.angle_gamma   90.00
#
_symmetry.space_group_name_H-M   'P 1'
#
loop_
_entity.id
_entity.type
_entity.pdbx_description
1 polymer ?
#
loop_
_entity_poly.entity_id
_entity_poly.type
_entity_poly.pdbx_seq_one_letter_code
_entity_poly.pdbx_strand_id
1 'polypeptide(L)'
;FGPILFYRSLSELLQKKVGIDVQLQAVQLLFLLLNCPRLLKMFCGCKEDVQMQIKNNGSKLDVSCIEGTYEMVLQGLAECICQTGHDLQVYTLRRRALHVLAFIAASGSMGIACLLSSMSSGCNNTQEPKTCSDSERNSSLNMEGNTGSHNSDNVKHKSVHTEQCVSQISNDVERQIPNILMLLVTLLNSEVDEEENDVSKVDGGAEGISKERATLVREALILLHSLACNPTYEASVLQVLTNGKAPLRLSLGVVKRIANRSFINSRSRRVHKTDIDQSDTMELAKDLQKRILSHARDV
;
A
#
# COMPACT_ATOMS: atom_id res chain seq x y z
N PHE A 1 29.90 -6.54 -7.96
CA PHE A 1 28.56 -5.96 -8.15
C PHE A 1 27.92 -5.73 -6.79
N GLY A 2 27.67 -4.49 -6.42
CA GLY A 2 27.22 -4.12 -5.07
C GLY A 2 25.69 -4.22 -4.90
N PRO A 3 25.19 -4.74 -3.77
CA PRO A 3 23.74 -4.86 -3.49
C PRO A 3 22.95 -3.55 -3.58
N ILE A 4 23.58 -2.41 -3.31
CA ILE A 4 22.94 -1.08 -3.35
C ILE A 4 22.58 -0.66 -4.77
N LEU A 5 23.54 -0.76 -5.70
CA LEU A 5 23.31 -0.41 -7.10
C LEU A 5 22.25 -1.32 -7.71
N PHE A 6 22.23 -2.57 -7.25
CA PHE A 6 21.28 -3.56 -7.72
C PHE A 6 19.83 -3.25 -7.35
N TYR A 7 19.53 -2.98 -6.07
CA TYR A 7 18.17 -2.63 -5.65
C TYR A 7 17.69 -1.29 -6.22
N ARG A 8 18.60 -0.34 -6.41
CA ARG A 8 18.29 0.93 -7.10
C ARG A 8 17.88 0.69 -8.55
N SER A 9 18.70 -0.02 -9.33
CA SER A 9 18.36 -0.34 -10.73
C SER A 9 17.07 -1.18 -10.81
N LEU A 10 16.87 -2.11 -9.89
CA LEU A 10 15.64 -2.90 -9.86
C LEU A 10 14.41 -2.04 -9.57
N SER A 11 14.50 -1.10 -8.62
CA SER A 11 13.43 -0.13 -8.35
C SER A 11 13.11 0.70 -9.59
N GLU A 12 14.12 1.19 -10.31
CA GLU A 12 13.91 1.95 -11.56
C GLU A 12 13.15 1.13 -12.60
N LEU A 13 13.44 -0.17 -12.74
CA LEU A 13 12.74 -1.07 -13.67
C LEU A 13 11.32 -1.43 -13.23
N LEU A 14 11.01 -1.33 -11.93
CA LEU A 14 9.68 -1.55 -11.38
C LEU A 14 8.76 -0.32 -11.53
N GLN A 15 9.32 0.85 -11.82
CA GLN A 15 8.54 2.08 -11.93
C GLN A 15 7.56 2.05 -13.09
N LYS A 16 6.40 2.69 -12.90
CA LYS A 16 5.27 2.76 -13.85
C LYS A 16 5.67 3.21 -15.26
N LYS A 17 6.74 3.98 -15.38
CA LYS A 17 7.23 4.61 -16.63
C LYS A 17 7.95 3.66 -17.59
N VAL A 18 8.36 2.47 -17.16
CA VAL A 18 9.26 1.59 -17.94
C VAL A 18 8.50 0.63 -18.87
N GLY A 19 7.17 0.61 -18.80
CA GLY A 19 6.31 -0.27 -19.60
C GLY A 19 6.10 -1.64 -18.96
N ILE A 20 4.95 -2.26 -19.27
CA ILE A 20 4.46 -3.45 -18.57
C ILE A 20 5.39 -4.66 -18.74
N ASP A 21 5.92 -4.89 -19.95
CA ASP A 21 6.80 -6.04 -20.22
C ASP A 21 8.08 -5.99 -19.38
N VAL A 22 8.69 -4.80 -19.25
CA VAL A 22 9.91 -4.62 -18.44
C VAL A 22 9.60 -4.80 -16.96
N GLN A 23 8.50 -4.23 -16.48
CA GLN A 23 8.06 -4.42 -15.10
C GLN A 23 7.80 -5.91 -14.80
N LEU A 24 7.20 -6.64 -15.74
CA LEU A 24 6.93 -8.07 -15.57
C LEU A 24 8.22 -8.88 -15.38
N GLN A 25 9.24 -8.58 -16.18
CA GLN A 25 10.57 -9.19 -16.04
C GLN A 25 11.26 -8.75 -14.74
N ALA A 26 11.13 -7.49 -14.34
CA ALA A 26 11.69 -6.97 -13.10
C ALA A 26 11.07 -7.62 -11.86
N VAL A 27 9.74 -7.78 -11.83
CA VAL A 27 9.03 -8.50 -10.75
C VAL A 27 9.43 -9.96 -10.71
N GLN A 28 9.55 -10.62 -11.86
CA GLN A 28 9.99 -12.01 -11.94
C GLN A 28 11.43 -12.18 -11.46
N LEU A 29 12.33 -11.28 -11.88
CA LEU A 29 13.71 -11.25 -11.41
C LEU A 29 13.75 -11.04 -9.89
N LEU A 30 13.02 -10.07 -9.36
CA LEU A 30 12.90 -9.82 -7.92
C LEU A 30 12.45 -11.07 -7.17
N PHE A 31 11.41 -11.75 -7.65
CA PHE A 31 10.93 -12.99 -7.04
C PHE A 31 12.04 -14.04 -7.00
N LEU A 32 12.74 -14.29 -8.10
CA LEU A 32 13.84 -15.26 -8.15
C LEU A 32 14.98 -14.91 -7.18
N LEU A 33 15.29 -13.63 -7.03
CA LEU A 33 16.33 -13.17 -6.11
C LEU A 33 15.93 -13.37 -4.65
N LEU A 34 14.68 -13.06 -4.31
CA LEU A 34 14.15 -13.26 -2.96
C LEU A 34 13.98 -14.74 -2.63
N ASN A 35 13.88 -15.63 -3.62
CA ASN A 35 13.98 -17.08 -3.37
C ASN A 35 15.38 -17.50 -2.88
N CYS A 36 16.42 -16.68 -3.02
CA CYS A 36 17.69 -16.91 -2.35
C CYS A 36 17.61 -16.43 -0.89
N PRO A 37 17.69 -17.32 0.12
CA PRO A 37 17.49 -16.95 1.53
C PRO A 37 18.47 -15.87 2.02
N ARG A 38 19.69 -15.85 1.47
CA ARG A 38 20.70 -14.82 1.80
C ARG A 38 20.27 -13.43 1.31
N LEU A 39 19.77 -13.33 0.08
CA LEU A 39 19.30 -12.06 -0.48
C LEU A 39 18.01 -11.62 0.19
N LEU A 40 17.11 -12.54 0.51
CA LEU A 40 15.90 -12.25 1.29
C LEU A 40 16.23 -11.70 2.69
N LYS A 41 17.14 -12.35 3.41
CA LYS A 41 17.60 -11.89 4.73
C LYS A 41 18.21 -10.48 4.64
N MET A 42 19.00 -10.23 3.59
CA MET A 42 19.57 -8.90 3.33
C MET A 42 18.48 -7.87 2.98
N PHE A 43 17.48 -8.25 2.19
CA PHE A 43 16.36 -7.39 1.79
C PHE A 43 15.49 -7.00 2.97
N CYS A 44 15.15 -7.93 3.86
CA CYS A 44 14.34 -7.69 5.05
C CYS A 44 15.12 -7.00 6.20
N GLY A 45 16.35 -6.53 5.94
CA GLY A 45 17.05 -5.64 6.86
C GLY A 45 17.69 -6.32 8.08
N CYS A 46 18.14 -7.58 7.99
CA CYS A 46 18.98 -8.13 9.05
C CYS A 46 20.30 -7.33 9.20
N LYS A 47 20.33 -6.43 10.19
CA LYS A 47 21.44 -5.49 10.46
C LYS A 47 22.75 -6.19 10.83
N GLU A 48 22.69 -7.43 11.28
CA GLU A 48 23.82 -8.22 11.77
C GLU A 48 24.86 -8.50 10.69
N ASP A 49 24.44 -8.76 9.45
CA ASP A 49 25.35 -9.13 8.35
C ASP A 49 25.93 -7.87 7.66
N VAL A 50 25.17 -6.78 7.62
CA VAL A 50 25.57 -5.52 6.95
C VAL A 50 26.69 -4.83 7.73
N GLN A 51 26.61 -4.79 9.07
CA GLN A 51 27.66 -4.17 9.89
C GLN A 51 28.98 -4.96 9.87
N MET A 52 28.92 -6.29 9.80
CA MET A 52 30.10 -7.17 9.70
C MET A 52 30.84 -6.98 8.36
N GLN A 53 30.11 -6.83 7.25
CA GLN A 53 30.74 -6.61 5.93
C GLN A 53 31.33 -5.20 5.78
N ILE A 54 30.72 -4.17 6.38
CA ILE A 54 31.26 -2.80 6.36
C ILE A 54 32.54 -2.68 7.19
N LYS A 55 32.58 -3.33 8.37
CA LYS A 55 33.80 -3.38 9.19
C LYS A 55 34.97 -4.09 8.50
N ASN A 56 34.70 -5.11 7.69
CA ASN A 56 35.74 -5.88 7.02
C ASN A 56 36.25 -5.24 5.72
N ASN A 57 35.46 -4.41 5.03
CA ASN A 57 35.84 -3.87 3.71
C ASN A 57 36.42 -2.46 3.73
N GLY A 58 36.53 -1.80 4.89
CA GLY A 58 37.16 -0.47 5.02
C GLY A 58 36.53 0.65 4.18
N SER A 59 35.46 0.36 3.43
CA SER A 59 34.80 1.32 2.56
C SER A 59 33.91 2.22 3.40
N LYS A 60 34.15 3.53 3.28
CA LYS A 60 33.29 4.62 3.77
C LYS A 60 31.98 4.66 2.98
N LEU A 61 31.25 3.55 2.95
CA LEU A 61 29.92 3.47 2.37
C LEU A 61 28.96 4.04 3.42
N ASP A 62 28.24 5.09 3.04
CA ASP A 62 27.27 5.73 3.90
C ASP A 62 26.18 4.71 4.29
N VAL A 63 26.08 4.38 5.58
CA VAL A 63 25.13 3.40 6.13
C VAL A 63 23.68 3.81 5.78
N SER A 64 23.45 5.12 5.65
CA SER A 64 22.17 5.70 5.23
C SER A 64 21.79 5.42 3.77
N CYS A 65 22.74 5.02 2.91
CA CYS A 65 22.45 4.63 1.52
C CYS A 65 22.01 3.17 1.38
N ILE A 66 22.25 2.33 2.40
CA ILE A 66 21.78 0.95 2.49
C ILE A 66 20.40 0.93 3.17
N GLU A 67 20.23 1.75 4.21
CA GLU A 67 18.92 2.05 4.79
C GLU A 67 18.06 2.76 3.74
N GLY A 68 17.02 2.09 3.23
CA GLY A 68 16.13 2.63 2.19
C GLY A 68 16.23 1.96 0.82
N THR A 69 17.13 1.00 0.59
CA THR A 69 17.17 0.29 -0.71
C THR A 69 15.97 -0.64 -0.91
N TYR A 70 15.51 -1.31 0.16
CA TYR A 70 14.31 -2.15 0.09
C TYR A 70 13.04 -1.30 -0.08
N GLU A 71 13.01 -0.09 0.49
CA GLU A 71 11.90 0.86 0.40
C GLU A 71 11.65 1.31 -1.03
N MET A 72 12.72 1.56 -1.79
CA MET A 72 12.63 1.87 -3.23
C MET A 72 12.03 0.71 -4.03
N VAL A 73 12.34 -0.54 -3.64
CA VAL A 73 11.78 -1.73 -4.29
C VAL A 73 10.31 -1.92 -3.92
N LEU A 74 9.95 -1.74 -2.64
CA LEU A 74 8.55 -1.77 -2.19
C LEU A 74 7.71 -0.68 -2.87
N GLN A 75 8.28 0.52 -3.05
CA GLN A 75 7.66 1.59 -3.83
C GLN A 75 7.43 1.18 -5.29
N GLY A 76 8.43 0.58 -5.94
CA GLY A 76 8.28 0.06 -7.31
C GLY A 76 7.23 -1.05 -7.41
N LEU A 77 7.15 -1.95 -6.43
CA LEU A 77 6.10 -2.96 -6.34
C LEU A 77 4.71 -2.33 -6.17
N ALA A 78 4.60 -1.28 -5.35
CA ALA A 78 3.35 -0.55 -5.18
C ALA A 78 2.90 0.10 -6.50
N GLU A 79 3.82 0.65 -7.28
CA GLU A 79 3.51 1.18 -8.61
C GLU A 79 3.03 0.08 -9.57
N CYS A 80 3.63 -1.12 -9.51
CA CYS A 80 3.18 -2.28 -10.28
C CYS A 80 1.75 -2.71 -9.89
N ILE A 81 1.41 -2.68 -8.60
CA ILE A 81 0.07 -3.01 -8.09
C ILE A 81 -0.95 -1.93 -8.50
N CYS A 82 -0.56 -0.67 -8.48
CA CYS A 82 -1.38 0.49 -8.89
C CYS A 82 -1.50 0.68 -10.41
N GLN A 83 -0.91 -0.20 -11.23
CA GLN A 83 -1.00 -0.03 -12.69
C GLN A 83 -2.45 -0.06 -13.15
N THR A 84 -2.92 0.96 -13.86
CA THR A 84 -4.31 1.08 -14.31
C THR A 84 -4.52 0.37 -15.65
N GLY A 85 -5.72 -0.17 -15.88
CA GLY A 85 -6.09 -0.86 -17.13
C GLY A 85 -6.76 -2.21 -16.86
N HIS A 86 -7.48 -2.72 -17.86
CA HIS A 86 -8.23 -3.98 -17.78
C HIS A 86 -7.65 -5.08 -18.66
N ASP A 87 -6.42 -4.90 -19.13
CA ASP A 87 -5.75 -5.86 -20.00
C ASP A 87 -5.16 -7.02 -19.18
N LEU A 88 -5.07 -8.20 -19.81
CA LEU A 88 -4.58 -9.41 -19.16
C LEU A 88 -3.15 -9.25 -18.61
N GLN A 89 -2.29 -8.51 -19.31
CA GLN A 89 -0.93 -8.24 -18.87
C GLN A 89 -0.88 -7.37 -17.61
N VAL A 90 -1.79 -6.40 -17.47
CA VAL A 90 -1.90 -5.55 -16.26
C VAL A 90 -2.28 -6.42 -15.05
N TYR A 91 -3.31 -7.27 -15.18
CA TYR A 91 -3.68 -8.19 -14.11
C TYR A 91 -2.54 -9.16 -13.77
N THR A 92 -1.85 -9.69 -14.79
CA THR A 92 -0.69 -10.56 -14.58
C THR A 92 0.41 -9.85 -13.78
N LEU A 93 0.72 -8.61 -14.13
CA LEU A 93 1.72 -7.80 -13.43
C LEU A 93 1.33 -7.56 -11.97
N ARG A 94 0.10 -7.07 -11.73
CA ARG A 94 -0.40 -6.82 -10.37
C ARG A 94 -0.36 -8.07 -9.50
N ARG A 95 -0.81 -9.20 -10.04
CA ARG A 95 -0.79 -10.51 -9.34
C ARG A 95 0.62 -10.97 -9.00
N ARG A 96 1.56 -10.89 -9.95
CA ARG A 96 2.97 -11.25 -9.68
C ARG A 96 3.58 -10.34 -8.62
N ALA A 97 3.25 -9.05 -8.62
CA ALA A 97 3.70 -8.12 -7.58
C ALA A 97 3.10 -8.49 -6.20
N LEU A 98 1.80 -8.84 -6.13
CA LEU A 98 1.17 -9.35 -4.90
C LEU A 98 1.83 -10.66 -4.42
N HIS A 99 2.18 -11.57 -5.32
CA HIS A 99 2.90 -12.80 -4.96
C HIS A 99 4.25 -12.50 -4.33
N VAL A 100 4.99 -11.50 -4.84
CA VAL A 100 6.24 -11.06 -4.21
C VAL A 100 5.98 -10.51 -2.81
N LEU A 101 4.97 -9.66 -2.62
CA LEU A 101 4.61 -9.15 -1.29
C LEU A 101 4.19 -10.28 -0.34
N ALA A 102 3.40 -11.23 -0.81
CA ALA A 102 2.99 -12.40 -0.02
C ALA A 102 4.17 -13.30 0.34
N PHE A 103 5.12 -13.48 -0.57
CA PHE A 103 6.36 -14.21 -0.29
C PHE A 103 7.20 -13.50 0.78
N ILE A 104 7.32 -12.16 0.70
CA ILE A 104 7.99 -11.37 1.74
C ILE A 104 7.28 -11.54 3.08
N ALA A 105 5.95 -11.41 3.14
CA ALA A 105 5.18 -11.62 4.37
C ALA A 105 5.36 -13.04 4.94
N ALA A 106 5.39 -14.05 4.07
CA ALA A 106 5.58 -15.45 4.46
C ALA A 106 7.00 -15.77 4.97
N SER A 107 7.98 -14.89 4.73
CA SER A 107 9.36 -15.06 5.22
C SER A 107 9.52 -14.88 6.73
N GLY A 108 8.45 -14.50 7.44
CA GLY A 108 8.39 -14.38 8.89
C GLY A 108 8.35 -12.94 9.37
N SER A 109 8.65 -12.74 10.66
CA SER A 109 8.51 -11.44 11.33
C SER A 109 9.32 -10.33 10.67
N MET A 110 10.54 -10.61 10.21
CA MET A 110 11.38 -9.63 9.51
C MET A 110 10.76 -9.15 8.19
N GLY A 111 10.16 -10.06 7.42
CA GLY A 111 9.50 -9.71 6.17
C GLY A 111 8.21 -8.92 6.40
N ILE A 112 7.41 -9.31 7.40
CA ILE A 112 6.23 -8.56 7.78
C ILE A 112 6.63 -7.17 8.29
N ALA A 113 7.62 -7.06 9.18
CA ALA A 113 8.15 -5.78 9.63
C ALA A 113 8.58 -4.90 8.45
N CYS A 114 9.29 -5.46 7.47
CA CYS A 114 9.70 -4.75 6.25
C CYS A 114 8.51 -4.15 5.48
N LEU A 115 7.42 -4.91 5.32
CA LEU A 115 6.19 -4.43 4.67
C LEU A 115 5.44 -3.37 5.48
N LEU A 116 5.56 -3.44 6.81
CA LEU A 116 4.91 -2.53 7.76
C LEU A 116 5.82 -1.38 8.19
N SER A 117 7.06 -1.26 7.69
CA SER A 117 8.04 -0.24 8.15
C SER A 117 7.55 1.21 7.97
N SER A 118 6.63 1.46 7.03
CA SER A 118 5.95 2.77 6.89
C SER A 118 5.11 3.17 8.11
N MET A 119 4.83 2.24 9.03
CA MET A 119 4.01 2.45 10.22
C MET A 119 4.79 3.00 11.42
N SER A 120 6.14 2.92 11.40
CA SER A 120 6.98 3.27 12.54
C SER A 120 7.45 4.73 12.56
N SER A 121 7.23 5.53 11.50
CA SER A 121 7.73 6.91 11.41
C SER A 121 6.78 7.96 12.01
N GLY A 122 5.70 7.55 12.66
CA GLY A 122 4.68 8.48 13.16
C GLY A 122 4.24 8.20 14.60
N CYS A 123 5.15 8.24 15.57
CA CYS A 123 4.86 8.53 16.99
C CYS A 123 6.17 8.59 17.80
N ASN A 124 6.71 9.79 17.99
CA ASN A 124 7.56 10.14 19.13
C ASN A 124 7.39 11.64 19.37
N ASN A 125 6.42 11.99 20.20
CA ASN A 125 6.43 13.21 21.02
C ASN A 125 5.50 12.98 22.21
N THR A 126 5.85 12.02 23.05
CA THR A 126 5.38 11.99 24.44
C THR A 126 6.57 12.37 25.30
N GLN A 127 6.76 13.68 25.46
CA GLN A 127 7.61 14.21 26.52
C GLN A 127 6.67 14.50 27.70
N GLU A 128 6.62 13.55 28.64
CA GLU A 128 6.04 13.74 29.97
C GLU A 128 6.94 14.67 30.84
N PRO A 129 6.41 15.20 31.95
CA PRO A 129 6.35 16.63 32.22
C PRO A 129 7.58 17.13 33.00
N LYS A 130 8.01 18.36 32.69
CA LYS A 130 8.84 19.15 33.61
C LYS A 130 7.97 20.18 34.30
N THR A 131 7.68 19.90 35.56
CA THR A 131 7.32 20.89 36.58
C THR A 131 8.42 21.95 36.68
N CYS A 132 8.07 23.23 36.65
CA CYS A 132 8.27 24.15 37.77
C CYS A 132 7.80 25.57 37.40
N SER A 133 7.30 26.20 38.45
CA SER A 133 6.57 27.44 38.54
C SER A 133 7.42 28.71 38.38
N ASP A 134 6.68 29.79 38.16
CA ASP A 134 6.89 31.17 38.61
C ASP A 134 7.66 32.17 37.73
N SER A 135 6.85 33.13 37.23
CA SER A 135 6.98 34.58 37.38
C SER A 135 8.18 35.29 36.75
N GLU A 136 7.92 36.19 35.79
CA GLU A 136 7.88 37.64 36.06
C GLU A 136 7.58 38.48 34.79
N ARG A 137 7.13 39.70 35.08
CA ARG A 137 6.56 40.75 34.21
C ARG A 137 7.58 41.37 33.25
N ASN A 138 7.08 41.89 32.12
CA ASN A 138 7.09 43.32 31.73
C ASN A 138 6.68 43.44 30.24
N SER A 139 5.53 44.04 29.92
CA SER A 139 5.29 45.49 29.73
C SER A 139 5.82 46.05 28.41
N SER A 140 4.87 46.59 27.63
CA SER A 140 4.95 47.80 26.81
C SER A 140 5.04 47.69 25.28
N LEU A 141 3.90 48.01 24.67
CA LEU A 141 3.66 49.09 23.69
C LEU A 141 4.45 49.09 22.38
N ASN A 142 3.75 48.92 21.26
CA ASN A 142 3.54 50.04 20.34
C ASN A 142 2.38 49.81 19.37
N MET A 143 1.71 50.93 19.07
CA MET A 143 0.54 51.13 18.23
C MET A 143 0.94 51.59 16.81
N GLU A 144 -0.06 51.56 15.92
CA GLU A 144 -0.16 52.27 14.62
C GLU A 144 0.69 51.70 13.46
N GLY A 145 0.20 51.53 12.23
CA GLY A 145 -1.08 51.89 11.62
C GLY A 145 -0.99 51.70 10.09
N ASN A 146 -2.11 51.96 9.42
CA ASN A 146 -2.25 52.33 7.99
C ASN A 146 -2.57 51.25 6.93
N THR A 147 -3.88 51.12 6.70
CA THR A 147 -4.64 51.26 5.43
C THR A 147 -3.96 51.05 4.07
N GLY A 148 -4.61 50.23 3.24
CA GLY A 148 -4.45 50.22 1.79
C GLY A 148 -5.48 49.32 1.11
N SER A 149 -6.65 49.87 0.80
CA SER A 149 -7.73 49.26 0.03
C SER A 149 -7.52 49.53 -1.46
N HIS A 150 -7.75 48.57 -2.36
CA HIS A 150 -8.36 48.83 -3.67
C HIS A 150 -8.98 47.57 -4.29
N ASN A 151 -10.14 47.81 -4.89
CA ASN A 151 -11.17 46.88 -5.35
C ASN A 151 -10.90 46.24 -6.72
N SER A 152 -11.54 45.07 -6.89
CA SER A 152 -12.33 44.57 -8.03
C SER A 152 -11.93 44.91 -9.47
N ASP A 153 -11.79 43.86 -10.29
CA ASP A 153 -12.58 43.78 -11.52
C ASP A 153 -12.96 42.34 -11.86
N ASN A 154 -14.18 42.21 -12.37
CA ASN A 154 -14.99 41.01 -12.47
C ASN A 154 -15.41 40.87 -13.94
N VAL A 155 -14.98 39.84 -14.65
CA VAL A 155 -15.62 39.45 -15.92
C VAL A 155 -15.76 37.92 -15.98
N LYS A 156 -17.03 37.52 -15.96
CA LYS A 156 -17.55 36.19 -16.28
C LYS A 156 -17.21 35.80 -17.71
N HIS A 157 -16.72 34.58 -17.92
CA HIS A 157 -17.23 33.72 -18.99
C HIS A 157 -17.27 32.26 -18.52
N LYS A 158 -18.35 31.60 -18.91
CA LYS A 158 -18.88 30.31 -18.47
C LYS A 158 -18.54 29.28 -19.56
N SER A 159 -18.01 28.11 -19.20
CA SER A 159 -18.49 26.78 -19.65
C SER A 159 -17.42 25.67 -19.53
N VAL A 160 -17.69 24.72 -18.63
CA VAL A 160 -17.65 23.25 -18.79
C VAL A 160 -16.53 22.61 -19.63
N HIS A 161 -15.57 21.97 -18.95
CA HIS A 161 -15.29 20.53 -19.10
C HIS A 161 -14.46 20.04 -17.91
N THR A 162 -14.99 19.03 -17.22
CA THR A 162 -14.45 18.43 -15.99
C THR A 162 -13.42 17.36 -16.37
N GLU A 163 -12.16 17.77 -16.54
CA GLU A 163 -11.00 16.86 -16.55
C GLU A 163 -9.93 17.45 -15.64
N GLN A 164 -10.07 17.19 -14.33
CA GLN A 164 -9.04 17.53 -13.38
C GLN A 164 -8.13 16.31 -13.19
N CYS A 165 -7.18 16.22 -14.12
CA CYS A 165 -5.98 15.40 -13.99
C CYS A 165 -5.25 15.78 -12.69
N VAL A 166 -4.97 14.78 -11.86
CA VAL A 166 -4.10 14.87 -10.69
C VAL A 166 -2.68 15.12 -11.18
N SER A 167 -2.32 16.39 -11.37
CA SER A 167 -0.95 16.78 -11.68
C SER A 167 -0.62 18.08 -10.96
N GLN A 168 -0.19 17.95 -9.71
CA GLN A 168 0.67 18.91 -9.00
C GLN A 168 1.03 18.34 -7.63
N ILE A 169 2.15 17.63 -7.54
CA ILE A 169 2.97 17.63 -6.33
C ILE A 169 4.41 17.89 -6.79
N SER A 170 4.86 19.08 -6.41
CA SER A 170 6.19 19.63 -6.63
C SER A 170 7.20 18.92 -5.71
N ASN A 171 8.19 18.27 -6.31
CA ASN A 171 9.62 18.23 -5.99
C ASN A 171 10.18 18.31 -4.55
N ASP A 172 9.45 17.94 -3.51
CA ASP A 172 10.04 17.65 -2.17
C ASP A 172 9.36 16.42 -1.54
N VAL A 173 9.32 15.30 -2.28
CA VAL A 173 8.73 14.05 -1.77
C VAL A 173 9.76 13.36 -0.87
N GLU A 174 9.69 13.71 0.41
CA GLU A 174 10.01 12.83 1.52
C GLU A 174 9.52 11.42 1.13
N ARG A 175 10.45 10.49 0.90
CA ARG A 175 10.19 9.13 0.41
C ARG A 175 9.40 8.35 1.46
N GLN A 176 8.11 8.62 1.56
CA GLN A 176 7.21 7.88 2.43
C GLN A 176 6.94 6.53 1.75
N ILE A 177 7.47 5.47 2.35
CA ILE A 177 7.15 4.08 1.98
C ILE A 177 5.63 3.96 1.88
N PRO A 178 5.10 3.40 0.78
CA PRO A 178 3.66 3.32 0.60
C PRO A 178 3.08 2.44 1.69
N ASN A 179 1.99 2.89 2.31
CA ASN A 179 1.28 2.08 3.28
C ASN A 179 0.66 0.89 2.54
N ILE A 180 1.34 -0.25 2.59
CA ILE A 180 0.96 -1.47 1.85
C ILE A 180 -0.45 -1.93 2.23
N LEU A 181 -0.87 -1.77 3.49
CA LEU A 181 -2.24 -2.13 3.90
C LEU A 181 -3.28 -1.28 3.18
N MET A 182 -3.08 0.05 3.16
CA MET A 182 -4.00 0.96 2.47
C MET A 182 -3.96 0.77 0.95
N LEU A 183 -2.79 0.42 0.40
CA LEU A 183 -2.66 0.03 -1.01
C LEU A 183 -3.52 -1.21 -1.31
N LEU A 184 -3.46 -2.26 -0.47
CA LEU A 184 -4.27 -3.47 -0.66
C LEU A 184 -5.77 -3.17 -0.53
N VAL A 185 -6.17 -2.36 0.46
CA VAL A 185 -7.57 -1.98 0.65
C VAL A 185 -8.10 -1.16 -0.53
N THR A 186 -7.32 -0.20 -1.03
CA THR A 186 -7.72 0.63 -2.18
C THR A 186 -7.80 -0.17 -3.48
N LEU A 187 -6.85 -1.09 -3.72
CA LEU A 187 -6.90 -2.06 -4.81
C LEU A 187 -8.17 -2.91 -4.73
N LEU A 188 -8.45 -3.51 -3.58
CA LEU A 188 -9.65 -4.31 -3.38
C LEU A 188 -10.92 -3.48 -3.62
N ASN A 189 -10.94 -2.21 -3.21
CA ASN A 189 -12.06 -1.32 -3.45
C ASN A 189 -12.32 -1.11 -4.95
N SER A 190 -11.28 -0.74 -5.71
CA SER A 190 -11.43 -0.47 -7.15
C SER A 190 -11.87 -1.72 -7.91
N GLU A 191 -11.29 -2.88 -7.61
CA GLU A 191 -11.66 -4.12 -8.30
C GLU A 191 -13.07 -4.61 -7.95
N VAL A 192 -13.54 -4.33 -6.72
CA VAL A 192 -14.91 -4.63 -6.34
C VAL A 192 -15.91 -3.71 -7.05
N ASP A 193 -15.61 -2.42 -7.13
CA ASP A 193 -16.43 -1.41 -7.83
C ASP A 193 -16.54 -1.70 -9.34
N GLU A 194 -15.42 -2.01 -9.99
CA GLU A 194 -15.38 -2.33 -11.43
C GLU A 194 -16.16 -3.60 -11.77
N GLU A 195 -16.13 -4.62 -10.91
CA GLU A 195 -16.92 -5.84 -11.15
C GLU A 195 -18.42 -5.61 -11.02
N GLU A 196 -18.87 -4.73 -10.11
CA GLU A 196 -20.29 -4.37 -9.99
C GLU A 196 -20.79 -3.67 -11.26
N ASN A 197 -19.94 -2.87 -11.90
CA ASN A 197 -20.26 -2.19 -13.15
C ASN A 197 -20.28 -3.14 -14.37
N ASP A 198 -19.40 -4.14 -14.41
CA ASP A 198 -19.28 -5.09 -15.53
C ASP A 198 -20.43 -6.11 -15.66
N VAL A 199 -21.15 -6.41 -14.56
CA VAL A 199 -22.31 -7.33 -14.58
C VAL A 199 -23.41 -6.88 -15.56
N SER A 200 -23.38 -5.61 -15.98
CA SER A 200 -24.29 -5.03 -16.97
C SER A 200 -23.94 -5.34 -18.45
N LYS A 201 -22.77 -5.91 -18.76
CA LYS A 201 -22.30 -6.12 -20.14
C LYS A 201 -22.08 -7.61 -20.44
N VAL A 202 -23.05 -8.22 -21.11
CA VAL A 202 -22.97 -9.61 -21.59
C VAL A 202 -22.18 -9.63 -22.90
N ASP A 203 -20.87 -9.85 -22.84
CA ASP A 203 -20.10 -10.24 -24.03
C ASP A 203 -19.03 -11.30 -23.70
N GLY A 204 -18.92 -12.31 -24.57
CA GLY A 204 -18.18 -13.55 -24.35
C GLY A 204 -16.65 -13.40 -24.26
N GLY A 205 -16.10 -12.23 -24.56
CA GLY A 205 -14.68 -11.91 -24.39
C GLY A 205 -14.27 -11.56 -22.95
N ALA A 206 -15.24 -11.25 -22.07
CA ALA A 206 -14.99 -10.77 -20.71
C ALA A 206 -14.68 -11.87 -19.68
N GLU A 207 -14.80 -13.15 -20.05
CA GLU A 207 -14.67 -14.27 -19.10
C GLU A 207 -13.23 -14.40 -18.56
N GLY A 208 -12.21 -14.24 -19.41
CA GLY A 208 -10.81 -14.30 -19.01
C GLY A 208 -10.42 -13.18 -18.04
N ILE A 209 -10.85 -11.95 -18.33
CA ILE A 209 -10.58 -10.78 -17.50
C ILE A 209 -11.32 -10.89 -16.17
N SER A 210 -12.59 -11.32 -16.17
CA SER A 210 -13.34 -11.52 -14.94
C SER A 210 -12.71 -12.56 -14.02
N LYS A 211 -12.12 -13.63 -14.59
CA LYS A 211 -11.44 -14.67 -13.82
C LYS A 211 -10.15 -14.14 -13.19
N GLU A 212 -9.36 -13.38 -13.94
CA GLU A 212 -8.11 -12.79 -13.43
C GLU A 212 -8.38 -11.74 -12.35
N ARG A 213 -9.43 -10.91 -12.51
CA ARG A 213 -9.90 -9.99 -11.47
C ARG A 213 -10.31 -10.74 -10.20
N ALA A 214 -11.11 -11.80 -10.31
CA ALA A 214 -11.51 -12.61 -9.15
C ALA A 214 -10.28 -13.21 -8.44
N THR A 215 -9.29 -13.68 -9.21
CA THR A 215 -8.04 -14.21 -8.65
C THR A 215 -7.23 -13.12 -7.94
N LEU A 216 -7.11 -11.94 -8.55
CA LEU A 216 -6.44 -10.78 -7.95
C LEU A 216 -7.09 -10.37 -6.61
N VAL A 217 -8.43 -10.29 -6.56
CA VAL A 217 -9.18 -9.98 -5.33
C VAL A 217 -8.90 -11.02 -4.24
N ARG A 218 -8.91 -12.31 -4.59
CA ARG A 218 -8.61 -13.38 -3.64
C ARG A 218 -7.19 -13.27 -3.09
N GLU A 219 -6.18 -13.09 -3.96
CA GLU A 219 -4.78 -13.01 -3.55
C GLU A 219 -4.51 -11.79 -2.66
N ALA A 220 -5.07 -10.62 -3.01
CA ALA A 220 -4.95 -9.41 -2.20
C ALA A 220 -5.64 -9.57 -0.84
N LEU A 221 -6.82 -10.20 -0.79
CA LEU A 221 -7.53 -10.46 0.46
C LEU A 221 -6.78 -11.44 1.36
N ILE A 222 -6.22 -12.52 0.80
CA ILE A 222 -5.41 -13.49 1.55
C ILE A 222 -4.18 -12.79 2.16
N LEU A 223 -3.50 -11.93 1.39
CA LEU A 223 -2.36 -11.18 1.90
C LEU A 223 -2.79 -10.24 3.03
N LEU A 224 -3.85 -9.46 2.84
CA LEU A 224 -4.36 -8.55 3.87
C LEU A 224 -4.79 -9.31 5.13
N HIS A 225 -5.51 -10.41 4.97
CA HIS A 225 -5.95 -11.26 6.07
C HIS A 225 -4.76 -11.89 6.80
N SER A 226 -3.75 -12.40 6.09
CA SER A 226 -2.58 -13.03 6.72
C SER A 226 -1.74 -12.03 7.54
N LEU A 227 -1.66 -10.78 7.09
CA LEU A 227 -1.04 -9.69 7.86
C LEU A 227 -1.87 -9.33 9.11
N ALA A 228 -3.20 -9.21 8.97
CA ALA A 228 -4.09 -8.87 10.07
C ALA A 228 -4.23 -9.98 11.13
N CYS A 229 -4.06 -11.24 10.75
CA CYS A 229 -4.13 -12.39 11.66
C CYS A 229 -2.79 -12.75 12.31
N ASN A 230 -1.72 -12.01 12.02
CA ASN A 230 -0.42 -12.27 12.64
C ASN A 230 -0.41 -11.75 14.08
N PRO A 231 -0.23 -12.59 15.11
CA PRO A 231 -0.37 -12.18 16.51
C PRO A 231 0.65 -11.11 16.95
N THR A 232 1.79 -11.01 16.26
CA THR A 232 2.83 -10.01 16.57
C THR A 232 2.48 -8.63 16.01
N TYR A 233 1.78 -8.57 14.87
CA TYR A 233 1.52 -7.33 14.14
C TYR A 233 0.04 -6.98 14.04
N GLU A 234 -0.86 -7.84 14.50
CA GLU A 234 -2.32 -7.69 14.42
C GLU A 234 -2.77 -6.33 14.96
N ALA A 235 -2.31 -5.95 16.15
CA ALA A 235 -2.68 -4.66 16.75
C ALA A 235 -2.26 -3.48 15.86
N SER A 236 -1.05 -3.49 15.32
CA SER A 236 -0.55 -2.42 14.44
C SER A 236 -1.26 -2.41 13.07
N VAL A 237 -1.53 -3.58 12.51
CA VAL A 237 -2.25 -3.73 11.24
C VAL A 237 -3.69 -3.24 11.39
N LEU A 238 -4.40 -3.69 12.43
CA LEU A 238 -5.76 -3.27 12.71
C LEU A 238 -5.80 -1.79 13.05
N GLN A 239 -4.85 -1.27 13.84
CA GLN A 239 -4.74 0.16 14.11
C GLN A 239 -4.65 0.94 12.81
N VAL A 240 -3.80 0.57 11.84
CA VAL A 240 -3.74 1.27 10.54
C VAL A 240 -5.07 1.22 9.78
N LEU A 241 -5.73 0.06 9.78
CA LEU A 241 -7.03 -0.11 9.13
C LEU A 241 -8.16 0.65 9.82
N THR A 242 -8.03 0.94 11.12
CA THR A 242 -9.04 1.63 11.95
C THR A 242 -8.64 3.04 12.36
N ASN A 243 -7.45 3.53 11.97
CA ASN A 243 -6.91 4.82 12.39
C ASN A 243 -7.67 5.97 11.72
N GLY A 244 -8.78 6.35 12.34
CA GLY A 244 -9.68 7.38 11.86
C GLY A 244 -10.85 6.86 11.02
N LYS A 245 -11.79 7.75 10.74
CA LYS A 245 -13.08 7.38 10.11
C LYS A 245 -12.93 6.93 8.66
N ALA A 246 -12.00 7.51 7.90
CA ALA A 246 -11.86 7.20 6.47
C ALA A 246 -11.25 5.80 6.21
N PRO A 247 -10.10 5.42 6.79
CA PRO A 247 -9.55 4.07 6.65
C PRO A 247 -10.51 2.98 7.16
N LEU A 248 -11.17 3.23 8.30
CA LEU A 248 -12.17 2.30 8.85
C LEU A 248 -13.35 2.10 7.89
N ARG A 249 -13.95 3.19 7.40
CA ARG A 249 -15.11 3.11 6.48
C ARG A 249 -14.74 2.42 5.18
N LEU A 250 -13.55 2.69 4.63
CA LEU A 250 -13.08 2.06 3.41
C LEU A 250 -12.82 0.57 3.63
N SER A 251 -11.99 0.22 4.61
CA SER A 251 -11.63 -1.17 4.92
C SER A 251 -12.86 -2.01 5.25
N LEU A 252 -13.73 -1.52 6.12
CA LEU A 252 -14.96 -2.21 6.49
C LEU A 252 -15.95 -2.29 5.32
N GLY A 253 -16.07 -1.23 4.52
CA GLY A 253 -16.93 -1.17 3.35
C GLY A 253 -16.54 -2.22 2.31
N VAL A 254 -15.25 -2.27 1.95
CA VAL A 254 -14.68 -3.24 1.00
C VAL A 254 -14.89 -4.67 1.49
N VAL A 255 -14.46 -4.97 2.72
CA VAL A 255 -14.56 -6.32 3.28
C VAL A 255 -16.02 -6.76 3.40
N LYS A 256 -16.93 -5.86 3.81
CA LYS A 256 -18.37 -6.16 3.86
C LYS A 256 -18.94 -6.43 2.47
N ARG A 257 -18.53 -5.68 1.44
CA ARG A 257 -18.97 -5.95 0.06
C ARG A 257 -18.48 -7.31 -0.41
N ILE A 258 -17.20 -7.63 -0.22
CA ILE A 258 -16.64 -8.95 -0.57
C ILE A 258 -17.36 -10.08 0.17
N ALA A 259 -17.59 -9.94 1.48
CA ALA A 259 -18.29 -10.93 2.30
C ALA A 259 -19.75 -11.18 1.86
N ASN A 260 -20.40 -10.20 1.24
CA ASN A 260 -21.78 -10.30 0.75
C ASN A 260 -21.86 -10.59 -0.77
N ARG A 261 -20.73 -10.50 -1.48
CA ARG A 261 -20.64 -10.56 -2.95
C ARG A 261 -21.09 -11.88 -3.54
N SER A 262 -20.74 -13.01 -2.91
CA SER A 262 -21.03 -14.32 -3.53
C SER A 262 -22.50 -14.71 -3.48
N PHE A 263 -23.31 -14.12 -2.58
CA PHE A 263 -24.75 -14.35 -2.54
C PHE A 263 -25.47 -13.83 -3.80
N ILE A 264 -24.92 -12.78 -4.43
CA ILE A 264 -25.52 -12.15 -5.61
C ILE A 264 -25.09 -12.89 -6.89
N ASN A 265 -23.82 -13.29 -7.00
CA ASN A 265 -23.28 -13.96 -8.20
C ASN A 265 -23.69 -15.43 -8.34
N SER A 266 -23.98 -16.15 -7.24
CA SER A 266 -24.42 -17.56 -7.27
C SER A 266 -25.84 -17.74 -7.82
N ARG A 267 -26.63 -16.68 -7.97
CA ARG A 267 -27.93 -16.72 -8.66
C ARG A 267 -27.84 -16.65 -10.19
N SER A 268 -26.69 -16.23 -10.75
CA SER A 268 -26.59 -15.86 -12.16
C SER A 268 -25.66 -16.74 -13.02
N ARG A 269 -24.82 -17.60 -12.44
CA ARG A 269 -23.88 -18.44 -13.21
C ARG A 269 -24.12 -19.93 -12.97
N ARG A 270 -24.34 -20.68 -14.06
CA ARG A 270 -24.43 -22.14 -14.04
C ARG A 270 -23.10 -22.72 -13.55
N VAL A 271 -23.26 -23.73 -12.70
CA VAL A 271 -22.29 -24.30 -11.75
C VAL A 271 -21.19 -25.09 -12.44
N HIS A 272 -19.94 -24.89 -12.03
CA HIS A 272 -19.01 -25.92 -11.51
C HIS A 272 -17.55 -25.41 -11.52
N LYS A 273 -16.89 -25.56 -10.36
CA LYS A 273 -15.45 -25.35 -10.03
C LYS A 273 -15.05 -24.02 -9.37
N THR A 274 -15.83 -22.94 -9.47
CA THR A 274 -15.55 -21.65 -8.80
C THR A 274 -16.13 -21.50 -7.39
N ASP A 275 -17.03 -22.40 -6.95
CA ASP A 275 -17.78 -22.21 -5.70
C ASP A 275 -16.94 -22.44 -4.44
N ILE A 276 -16.01 -23.39 -4.46
CA ILE A 276 -15.12 -23.65 -3.31
C ILE A 276 -14.24 -22.43 -3.05
N ASP A 277 -13.66 -21.88 -4.13
CA ASP A 277 -12.74 -20.75 -4.01
C ASP A 277 -13.43 -19.44 -3.59
N GLN A 278 -14.70 -19.28 -3.94
CA GLN A 278 -15.50 -18.14 -3.51
C GLN A 278 -15.98 -18.29 -2.05
N SER A 279 -16.21 -19.51 -1.58
CA SER A 279 -16.56 -19.79 -0.18
C SER A 279 -15.40 -19.43 0.75
N ASP A 280 -14.18 -19.87 0.44
CA ASP A 280 -12.99 -19.55 1.24
C ASP A 280 -12.75 -18.04 1.30
N THR A 281 -12.88 -17.34 0.16
CA THR A 281 -12.71 -15.89 0.08
C THR A 281 -13.75 -15.16 0.93
N MET A 282 -14.98 -15.66 0.98
CA MET A 282 -16.03 -15.11 1.84
C MET A 282 -15.72 -15.32 3.32
N GLU A 283 -15.31 -16.52 3.71
CA GLU A 283 -14.97 -16.82 5.10
C GLU A 283 -13.81 -15.96 5.59
N LEU A 284 -12.77 -15.79 4.78
CA LEU A 284 -11.65 -14.88 5.04
C LEU A 284 -12.13 -13.43 5.21
N ALA A 285 -13.01 -12.95 4.33
CA ALA A 285 -13.59 -11.61 4.43
C ALA A 285 -14.42 -11.45 5.71
N LYS A 286 -15.28 -12.43 6.05
CA LYS A 286 -16.09 -12.40 7.27
C LYS A 286 -15.24 -12.42 8.53
N ASP A 287 -14.18 -13.21 8.56
CA ASP A 287 -13.28 -13.26 9.71
C ASP A 287 -12.52 -11.93 9.87
N LEU A 288 -11.97 -11.39 8.78
CA LEU A 288 -11.33 -10.07 8.79
C LEU A 288 -12.32 -8.97 9.22
N GLN A 289 -13.56 -9.03 8.76
CA GLN A 289 -14.62 -8.10 9.16
C GLN A 289 -14.85 -8.12 10.67
N LYS A 290 -14.96 -9.32 11.27
CA LYS A 290 -15.17 -9.48 12.71
C LYS A 290 -14.01 -8.86 13.49
N ARG A 291 -12.77 -9.08 13.07
CA ARG A 291 -11.56 -8.53 13.71
C ARG A 291 -11.46 -7.02 13.62
N ILE A 292 -11.72 -6.44 12.44
CA ILE A 292 -11.76 -4.98 12.26
C ILE A 292 -12.82 -4.37 13.17
N LEU A 293 -14.00 -5.00 13.26
CA LEU A 293 -15.10 -4.52 14.11
C LEU A 293 -14.82 -4.69 15.61
N SER A 294 -14.18 -5.78 16.04
CA SER A 294 -13.82 -5.96 17.45
C SER A 294 -12.81 -4.90 17.86
N HIS A 295 -11.74 -4.72 17.08
CA HIS A 295 -10.71 -3.74 17.37
C HIS A 295 -11.24 -2.29 17.33
N ALA A 296 -12.11 -1.95 16.38
CA ALA A 296 -12.71 -0.61 16.31
C ALA A 296 -13.70 -0.28 17.44
N ARG A 297 -14.09 -1.26 18.27
CA ARG A 297 -14.89 -1.02 19.50
C ARG A 297 -14.03 -0.78 20.72
N ASP A 298 -12.78 -1.22 20.68
CA ASP A 298 -11.83 -1.16 21.79
C ASP A 298 -10.97 0.13 21.76
N VAL A 299 -11.08 0.93 20.69
CA VAL A 299 -10.39 2.22 20.45
C VAL A 299 -11.39 3.36 20.45
#